data_AF-A0A9X0CLI1-F1
#
_entry.id   AF-A0A9X0CLI1-F1
#
_cell.length_a   1.000
_cell.length_b   1.000
_cell.length_c   1.000
_cell.angle_alpha   90.00
_cell.angle_beta   90.00
_cell.angle_gamma   90.00
#
_symmetry.space_group_name_H-M   'P 1'
#
loop_
_entity.id
_entity.type
_entity.pdbx_description
1 polymer ?
#
loop_
_entity_poly.entity_id
_entity_poly.type
_entity_poly.pdbx_seq_one_letter_code
_entity_poly.pdbx_strand_id
1 'polypeptide(L)'
;MPWRMTVFLDGGLQKAVESFRTKFNNPSTPVETLKSLNWDIVEFQTLLEQASVFKDQLDGLIANLDPSQQAPVAPNWRLWVKESPGYLQFLRNLFKKKRVCATHILVFMVADEQRNTKPYAIPIQYVPYKGIRDQEVRDLTKKIKIEMTKANLKVVGTSTDGEFEQLRRRGETRPLHIWQLAHDARDSVGKMGKKTLLQMLEMQGVDANGVPVVARPNPVIPHNVVLQVHELRNNHLLSLEDAVTFIRGKLVPDGYTPYPFRKDTPESFLDKLRSVVATYQFRSDVQYWKDQGVDFSQYVYVPEVDPFTGDIHHERADHNHLLKRIAKHTRDGNNSDLKYERFDEAMRNPMTGLTHVALVGSRKQSVPDAEKLLSFHVAKFFQDN
;
A
#
# COMPACT_ATOMS: atom_id res chain seq x y z
N MET A 1 15.76 20.15 38.27
CA MET A 1 14.43 20.13 37.63
C MET A 1 13.92 18.73 37.25
N PRO A 2 14.72 17.79 36.69
CA PRO A 2 14.23 16.46 36.25
C PRO A 2 13.55 15.64 37.35
N TRP A 3 14.10 15.67 38.56
CA TRP A 3 13.62 14.94 39.73
C TRP A 3 12.20 15.28 40.19
N ARG A 4 11.69 16.49 39.90
CA ARG A 4 10.31 16.87 40.25
C ARG A 4 9.29 16.38 39.22
N MET A 5 9.72 16.14 37.99
CA MET A 5 8.83 15.73 36.91
C MET A 5 8.55 14.24 36.95
N THR A 6 9.56 13.40 37.21
CA THR A 6 9.37 11.95 37.39
C THR A 6 8.50 11.64 38.62
N VAL A 7 8.72 12.34 39.74
CA VAL A 7 7.88 12.21 40.95
C VAL A 7 6.43 12.66 40.68
N PHE A 8 6.23 13.73 39.90
CA PHE A 8 4.89 14.17 39.52
C PHE A 8 4.17 13.16 38.61
N LEU A 9 4.88 12.60 37.62
CA LEU A 9 4.34 11.60 36.70
C LEU A 9 4.05 10.27 37.40
N ASP A 10 4.90 9.85 38.34
CA ASP A 10 4.70 8.64 39.14
C ASP A 10 3.50 8.78 40.08
N GLY A 11 3.36 9.93 40.75
CA GLY A 11 2.16 10.24 41.54
C GLY A 11 0.88 10.33 40.69
N GLY A 12 1.00 10.75 39.42
CA GLY A 12 -0.09 10.71 38.45
C GLY A 12 -0.48 9.28 38.04
N LEU A 13 0.52 8.42 37.78
CA LEU A 13 0.33 7.01 37.46
C LEU A 13 -0.39 6.27 38.59
N GLN A 14 0.03 6.47 39.84
CA GLN A 14 -0.58 5.82 41.00
C GLN A 14 -2.08 6.18 41.12
N LYS A 15 -2.42 7.46 40.97
CA LYS A 15 -3.82 7.91 40.98
C LYS A 15 -4.65 7.35 39.83
N ALA A 16 -4.06 7.22 38.63
CA ALA A 16 -4.72 6.61 37.48
C ALA A 16 -4.99 5.12 37.72
N VAL A 17 -4.00 4.38 38.26
CA VAL A 17 -4.13 2.96 38.62
C VAL A 17 -5.19 2.74 39.70
N GLU A 18 -5.21 3.57 40.75
CA GLU A 18 -6.22 3.52 41.81
C GLU A 18 -7.62 3.80 41.27
N SER A 19 -7.76 4.80 40.40
CA SER A 19 -9.04 5.15 39.77
C SER A 19 -9.56 4.02 38.89
N PHE A 20 -8.69 3.40 38.09
CA PHE A 20 -9.02 2.24 37.28
C PHE A 20 -9.43 1.04 38.15
N ARG A 21 -8.64 0.67 39.16
CA ARG A 21 -8.92 -0.47 40.05
C ARG A 21 -10.25 -0.32 40.79
N THR A 22 -10.51 0.89 41.31
CA THR A 22 -11.77 1.20 42.02
C THR A 22 -12.98 1.00 41.12
N LYS A 23 -12.88 1.39 39.84
CA LYS A 23 -13.97 1.23 38.87
C LYS A 23 -14.05 -0.18 38.28
N PHE A 24 -12.92 -0.86 38.12
CA PHE A 24 -12.84 -2.24 37.65
C PHE A 24 -13.51 -3.23 38.62
N ASN A 25 -13.32 -3.01 39.93
CA ASN A 25 -13.94 -3.82 40.97
C ASN A 25 -15.45 -3.58 41.13
N ASN A 26 -16.01 -2.58 40.43
CA ASN A 26 -17.44 -2.32 40.44
C ASN A 26 -18.11 -2.95 39.19
N PRO A 27 -18.99 -3.97 39.35
CA PRO A 27 -19.61 -4.67 38.24
C PRO A 27 -20.60 -3.83 37.42
N SER A 28 -21.02 -2.66 37.93
CA SER A 28 -21.91 -1.73 37.22
C SER A 28 -21.17 -0.72 36.34
N THR A 29 -19.83 -0.73 36.33
CA THR A 29 -19.06 0.23 35.53
C THR A 29 -19.15 -0.09 34.04
N PRO A 30 -19.55 0.89 33.19
CA PRO A 30 -19.53 0.71 31.74
C PRO A 30 -18.11 0.43 31.22
N VAL A 31 -18.00 -0.52 30.28
CA VAL A 31 -16.72 -0.89 29.65
C VAL A 31 -15.97 0.31 29.07
N GLU A 32 -16.69 1.29 28.50
CA GLU A 32 -16.09 2.52 27.95
C GLU A 32 -15.41 3.39 29.02
N THR A 33 -15.92 3.37 30.26
CA THR A 33 -15.31 4.08 31.38
C THR A 33 -14.01 3.40 31.80
N LEU A 34 -13.99 2.06 31.83
CA LEU A 34 -12.78 1.30 32.11
C LEU A 34 -11.71 1.51 31.05
N LYS A 35 -12.09 1.50 29.77
CA LYS A 35 -11.18 1.83 28.66
C LYS A 35 -10.58 3.21 28.81
N SER A 36 -11.39 4.23 29.10
CA SER A 36 -10.89 5.60 29.31
C SER A 36 -9.89 5.69 30.45
N LEU A 37 -10.14 5.00 31.58
CA LEU A 37 -9.25 5.02 32.74
C LEU A 37 -7.95 4.23 32.50
N ASN A 38 -8.02 3.15 31.70
CA ASN A 38 -6.82 2.40 31.33
C ASN A 38 -5.90 3.22 30.41
N TRP A 39 -6.46 4.08 29.56
CA TRP A 39 -5.68 5.00 28.74
C TRP A 39 -4.84 5.95 29.59
N ASP A 40 -5.39 6.48 30.68
CA ASP A 40 -4.65 7.35 31.59
C ASP A 40 -3.40 6.63 32.16
N ILE A 41 -3.50 5.33 32.46
CA ILE A 41 -2.37 4.50 32.94
C ILE A 41 -1.29 4.40 31.86
N VAL A 42 -1.67 4.01 30.64
CA VAL A 42 -0.74 3.85 29.51
C VAL A 42 -0.05 5.17 29.16
N GLU A 43 -0.79 6.29 29.25
CA GLU A 43 -0.26 7.64 29.03
C GLU A 43 0.85 8.00 30.04
N PHE A 44 0.61 7.76 31.33
CA PHE A 44 1.61 8.02 32.36
C PHE A 44 2.83 7.11 32.23
N GLN A 45 2.64 5.83 31.91
CA GLN A 45 3.76 4.89 31.67
C GLN A 45 4.64 5.34 30.51
N THR A 46 4.04 5.72 29.39
CA THR A 46 4.77 6.20 28.20
C THR A 46 5.56 7.48 28.51
N LEU A 47 4.99 8.41 29.28
CA LEU A 47 5.67 9.64 29.69
C LEU A 47 6.81 9.38 30.67
N LEU A 48 6.65 8.41 31.58
CA LEU A 48 7.72 8.00 32.49
C LEU A 48 8.88 7.37 31.74
N GLU A 49 8.61 6.51 30.76
CA GLU A 49 9.63 5.91 29.90
C GLU A 49 10.39 7.00 29.10
N GLN A 50 9.67 7.92 28.46
CA GLN A 50 10.27 9.05 27.76
C GLN A 50 11.09 9.93 28.71
N ALA A 51 10.56 10.24 29.90
CA ALA A 51 11.25 11.04 30.90
C ALA A 51 12.53 10.36 31.41
N SER A 52 12.54 9.03 31.55
CA SER A 52 13.72 8.26 31.93
C SER A 52 14.81 8.36 30.87
N VAL A 53 14.46 8.13 29.60
CA VAL A 53 15.41 8.23 28.47
C VAL A 53 16.04 9.63 28.41
N PHE A 54 15.25 10.69 28.59
CA PHE A 54 15.81 12.05 28.60
C PHE A 54 16.63 12.34 29.85
N LYS A 55 16.29 11.75 30.99
CA LYS A 55 17.10 11.86 32.20
C LYS A 55 18.48 11.25 31.97
N ASP A 56 18.55 10.04 31.41
CA ASP A 56 19.82 9.36 31.15
C ASP A 56 20.69 10.14 30.16
N GLN A 57 20.08 10.74 29.13
CA GLN A 57 20.77 11.62 28.20
C GLN A 57 21.31 12.90 28.87
N LEU A 58 20.54 13.51 29.76
CA LEU A 58 20.96 14.70 30.50
C LEU A 58 22.06 14.38 31.52
N ASP A 59 21.93 13.28 32.25
CA ASP A 59 22.92 12.83 33.22
C ASP A 59 24.25 12.49 32.52
N GLY A 60 24.19 11.88 31.32
CA GLY A 60 25.36 11.67 30.47
C GLY A 60 26.01 12.96 29.96
N LEU A 61 25.22 13.99 29.62
CA LEU A 61 25.76 15.30 29.25
C LEU A 61 26.39 16.02 30.44
N ILE A 62 25.79 15.92 31.62
CA ILE A 62 26.31 16.51 32.86
C ILE A 62 27.63 15.84 33.26
N ALA A 63 27.74 14.52 33.12
CA ALA A 63 28.96 13.77 33.45
C ALA A 63 30.17 14.16 32.57
N ASN A 64 29.92 14.67 31.36
CA ASN A 64 30.94 15.11 30.42
C ASN A 64 31.33 16.59 30.58
N LEU A 65 30.76 17.31 31.55
CA LEU A 65 31.15 18.69 31.87
C LEU A 65 32.34 18.69 32.83
N ASP A 66 33.54 19.01 32.32
CA ASP A 66 34.74 19.18 33.13
C ASP A 66 34.69 20.53 33.90
N PRO A 67 34.78 20.54 35.24
CA PRO A 67 34.79 21.76 36.04
C PRO A 67 36.02 22.67 35.79
N SER A 68 37.06 22.16 35.15
CA SER A 68 38.34 22.86 34.96
C SER A 68 38.48 23.62 33.63
N GLN A 69 37.52 23.48 32.71
CA GLN A 69 37.53 24.26 31.46
C GLN A 69 36.92 25.65 31.66
N GLN A 70 37.69 26.69 31.33
CA GLN A 70 37.21 28.07 31.28
C GLN A 70 35.99 28.18 30.34
N ALA A 71 34.87 28.57 30.94
CA ALA A 71 33.58 28.94 30.34
C ALA A 71 33.25 28.23 29.00
N PRO A 72 32.49 27.11 29.02
CA PRO A 72 31.95 26.58 27.79
C PRO A 72 31.02 27.64 27.18
N VAL A 73 31.19 27.89 25.87
CA VAL A 73 30.26 28.66 25.03
C VAL A 73 28.84 28.28 25.45
N ALA A 74 28.04 29.28 25.86
CA ALA A 74 26.71 29.06 26.42
C ALA A 74 25.98 27.95 25.63
N PRO A 75 25.68 26.80 26.26
CA PRO A 75 25.14 25.67 25.53
C PRO A 75 23.88 26.14 24.81
N ASN A 76 23.88 26.03 23.48
CA ASN A 76 22.75 26.46 22.67
C ASN A 76 21.60 25.46 22.85
N TRP A 77 20.94 25.56 23.99
CA TRP A 77 19.82 24.73 24.41
C TRP A 77 18.70 24.70 23.36
N ARG A 78 18.57 25.75 22.53
CA ARG A 78 17.61 25.79 21.42
C ARG A 78 18.00 24.83 20.29
N LEU A 79 19.29 24.69 19.98
CA LEU A 79 19.78 23.69 19.03
C LEU A 79 19.63 22.30 19.63
N TRP A 80 20.03 22.10 20.88
CA TRP A 80 19.87 20.80 21.57
C TRP A 80 18.41 20.32 21.60
N VAL A 81 17.45 21.21 21.90
CA VAL A 81 16.01 20.91 21.87
C VAL A 81 15.50 20.56 20.47
N LYS A 82 16.09 21.15 19.42
CA LYS A 82 15.73 20.86 18.01
C LYS A 82 16.38 19.58 17.49
N GLU A 83 17.61 19.31 17.90
CA GLU A 83 18.43 18.17 17.44
C GLU A 83 18.16 16.90 18.25
N SER A 84 17.67 17.02 19.50
CA SER A 84 17.28 15.89 20.33
C SER A 84 16.01 15.23 19.79
N PRO A 85 16.09 14.01 19.21
CA PRO A 85 14.95 13.34 18.63
C PRO A 85 13.87 13.10 19.69
N GLY A 86 12.65 13.56 19.43
CA GLY A 86 11.48 13.31 20.30
C GLY A 86 11.30 14.26 21.48
N TYR A 87 12.26 15.15 21.81
CA TYR A 87 12.14 16.04 22.98
C TYR A 87 10.98 17.05 22.85
N LEU A 88 10.84 17.69 21.68
CA LEU A 88 9.71 18.57 21.39
C LEU A 88 8.36 17.83 21.43
N GLN A 89 8.35 16.56 21.04
CA GLN A 89 7.14 15.73 21.08
C GLN A 89 6.78 15.39 22.53
N PHE A 90 7.77 15.06 23.36
CA PHE A 90 7.59 14.84 24.80
C PHE A 90 7.03 16.08 25.50
N LEU A 91 7.59 17.28 25.26
CA LEU A 91 7.07 18.52 25.83
C LEU A 91 5.63 18.79 25.38
N ARG A 92 5.32 18.61 24.09
CA ARG A 92 3.94 18.76 23.58
C ARG A 92 2.98 17.77 24.24
N ASN A 93 3.44 16.53 24.43
CA ASN A 93 2.66 15.52 25.14
C ASN A 93 2.45 15.94 26.60
N LEU A 94 3.48 16.45 27.29
CA LEU A 94 3.44 16.86 28.70
C LEU A 94 2.42 17.97 29.03
N PHE A 95 2.00 18.79 28.05
CA PHE A 95 1.09 19.94 28.28
C PHE A 95 -0.32 19.78 27.68
N LYS A 96 -0.65 18.64 27.05
CA LYS A 96 -1.95 18.47 26.39
C LYS A 96 -3.05 18.02 27.38
N LYS A 97 -4.28 18.54 27.26
CA LYS A 97 -5.38 18.32 28.24
C LYS A 97 -6.09 16.95 28.17
N LYS A 98 -5.95 16.20 27.07
CA LYS A 98 -6.32 14.77 26.90
C LYS A 98 -5.44 14.18 25.80
N ARG A 99 -4.67 13.11 26.10
CA ARG A 99 -3.48 12.76 25.30
C ARG A 99 -3.65 11.43 24.59
N VAL A 100 -4.65 11.43 23.70
CA VAL A 100 -5.00 10.36 22.76
C VAL A 100 -5.98 9.35 23.35
N CYS A 101 -7.27 9.69 23.27
CA CYS A 101 -8.27 8.65 23.10
C CYS A 101 -8.05 8.04 21.70
N ALA A 102 -7.48 6.85 21.63
CA ALA A 102 -7.60 6.04 20.42
C ALA A 102 -9.04 5.53 20.39
N THR A 103 -9.79 5.90 19.36
CA THR A 103 -11.16 5.43 19.18
C THR A 103 -11.20 3.96 18.73
N HIS A 104 -10.09 3.45 18.22
CA HIS A 104 -9.96 2.09 17.67
C HIS A 104 -8.63 1.47 18.14
N ILE A 105 -8.56 0.13 18.13
CA ILE A 105 -7.36 -0.64 18.46
C ILE A 105 -7.03 -1.50 17.25
N LEU A 106 -5.78 -1.44 16.80
CA LEU A 106 -5.24 -2.37 15.83
C LEU A 106 -4.76 -3.62 16.56
N VAL A 107 -5.23 -4.79 16.14
CA VAL A 107 -4.88 -6.08 16.77
C VAL A 107 -4.06 -6.90 15.78
N PHE A 108 -2.86 -7.30 16.19
CA PHE A 108 -2.07 -8.29 15.47
C PHE A 108 -2.42 -9.68 16.00
N MET A 109 -2.69 -10.60 15.09
CA MET A 109 -3.04 -11.98 15.40
C MET A 109 -2.17 -12.94 14.60
N VAL A 110 -1.82 -14.06 15.21
CA VAL A 110 -1.12 -15.18 14.54
C VAL A 110 -2.13 -16.28 14.28
N ALA A 111 -2.13 -16.80 13.06
CA ALA A 111 -2.99 -17.89 12.64
C ALA A 111 -2.13 -18.97 11.97
N ASP A 112 -2.51 -20.23 12.15
CA ASP A 112 -2.04 -21.30 11.27
C ASP A 112 -2.56 -21.05 9.85
N GLU A 113 -1.77 -21.37 8.82
CA GLU A 113 -2.12 -21.11 7.42
C GLU A 113 -3.41 -21.84 7.03
N GLN A 114 -3.57 -23.08 7.48
CA GLN A 114 -4.72 -23.92 7.13
C GLN A 114 -5.96 -23.57 7.96
N ARG A 115 -5.79 -22.88 9.11
CA ARG A 115 -6.89 -22.52 10.03
C ARG A 115 -7.79 -23.71 10.37
N ASN A 116 -7.20 -24.90 10.57
CA ASN A 116 -7.97 -26.12 10.76
C ASN A 116 -8.60 -26.24 12.15
N THR A 117 -8.13 -25.47 13.13
CA THR A 117 -8.54 -25.61 14.54
C THR A 117 -8.95 -24.26 15.13
N LYS A 118 -10.02 -24.26 15.93
CA LYS A 118 -10.46 -23.07 16.66
C LYS A 118 -9.68 -22.93 17.98
N PRO A 119 -9.29 -21.71 18.40
CA PRO A 119 -9.49 -20.44 17.71
C PRO A 119 -8.56 -20.31 16.48
N TYR A 120 -9.12 -19.85 15.35
CA TYR A 120 -8.39 -19.78 14.07
C TYR A 120 -7.25 -18.78 14.05
N ALA A 121 -7.24 -17.83 14.99
CA ALA A 121 -6.18 -16.84 15.16
C ALA A 121 -6.08 -16.45 16.64
N ILE A 122 -4.85 -16.27 17.11
CA ILE A 122 -4.53 -15.90 18.48
C ILE A 122 -4.04 -14.45 18.47
N PRO A 123 -4.66 -13.53 19.23
CA PRO A 123 -4.16 -12.16 19.33
C PRO A 123 -2.83 -12.14 20.10
N ILE A 124 -1.84 -11.48 19.52
CA ILE A 124 -0.48 -11.40 20.09
C ILE A 124 -0.08 -9.98 20.46
N GLN A 125 -0.69 -8.95 19.86
CA GLN A 125 -0.36 -7.56 20.16
C GLN A 125 -1.55 -6.64 19.90
N TYR A 126 -1.72 -5.64 20.78
CA TYR A 126 -2.73 -4.60 20.68
C TYR A 126 -2.04 -3.25 20.57
N VAL A 127 -2.40 -2.46 19.56
CA VAL A 127 -1.80 -1.16 19.28
C VAL A 127 -2.89 -0.09 19.22
N PRO A 128 -2.76 1.04 19.94
CA PRO A 128 -3.68 2.17 19.82
C PRO A 128 -3.75 2.67 18.37
N TYR A 129 -4.93 2.64 17.73
CA TYR A 129 -5.06 3.11 16.35
C TYR A 129 -5.42 4.59 16.31
N LYS A 130 -4.41 5.43 16.04
CA LYS A 130 -4.61 6.85 15.69
C LYS A 130 -3.61 7.30 14.65
N GLY A 131 -4.00 7.26 13.38
CA GLY A 131 -3.17 7.74 12.28
C GLY A 131 -1.83 7.00 12.18
N ILE A 132 -1.83 5.70 12.49
CA ILE A 132 -0.66 4.84 12.30
C ILE A 132 -0.30 4.86 10.81
N ARG A 133 0.96 5.12 10.51
CA ARG A 133 1.45 5.07 9.12
C ARG A 133 1.72 3.63 8.72
N ASP A 134 1.58 3.32 7.43
CA ASP A 134 1.91 2.01 6.87
C ASP A 134 3.32 1.54 7.30
N GLN A 135 4.31 2.42 7.32
CA GLN A 135 5.66 2.08 7.77
C GLN A 135 5.70 1.57 9.22
N GLU A 136 4.91 2.18 10.11
CA GLU A 136 4.86 1.76 11.52
C GLU A 136 4.21 0.39 11.67
N VAL A 137 3.20 0.07 10.85
CA VAL A 137 2.63 -1.28 10.80
C VAL A 137 3.66 -2.30 10.31
N ARG A 138 4.45 -1.97 9.28
CA ARG A 138 5.53 -2.85 8.77
C ARG A 138 6.60 -3.12 9.82
N ASP A 139 7.03 -2.09 10.53
CA ASP A 139 8.05 -2.22 11.56
C ASP A 139 7.56 -3.13 12.71
N LEU A 140 6.28 -3.06 13.06
CA LEU A 140 5.63 -3.95 14.03
C LEU A 140 5.55 -5.39 13.50
N THR A 141 5.06 -5.58 12.28
CA THR A 141 5.02 -6.89 11.63
C THR A 141 6.41 -7.52 11.56
N LYS A 142 7.44 -6.76 11.21
CA LYS A 142 8.82 -7.24 11.13
C LYS A 142 9.34 -7.77 12.47
N LYS A 143 9.03 -7.08 13.58
CA LYS A 143 9.36 -7.57 14.94
C LYS A 143 8.67 -8.90 15.23
N ILE A 144 7.40 -9.01 14.89
CA ILE A 144 6.63 -10.25 15.05
C ILE A 144 7.26 -11.38 14.23
N LYS A 145 7.60 -11.13 12.97
CA LYS A 145 8.27 -12.12 12.10
C LYS A 145 9.56 -12.65 12.73
N ILE A 146 10.42 -11.75 13.22
CA ILE A 146 11.69 -12.11 13.87
C ILE A 146 11.45 -13.05 15.06
N GLU A 147 10.49 -12.72 15.93
CA GLU A 147 10.19 -13.56 17.11
C GLU A 147 9.55 -14.90 16.71
N MET A 148 8.71 -14.94 15.69
CA MET A 148 8.16 -16.18 15.15
C MET A 148 9.25 -17.09 14.58
N THR A 149 10.20 -16.53 13.82
CA THR A 149 11.34 -17.29 13.28
C THR A 149 12.23 -17.82 14.39
N LYS A 150 12.50 -17.04 15.45
CA LYS A 150 13.22 -17.53 16.65
C LYS A 150 12.51 -18.70 17.34
N ALA A 151 11.18 -18.73 17.29
CA ALA A 151 10.36 -19.81 17.81
C ALA A 151 10.25 -21.01 16.84
N ASN A 152 11.07 -21.09 15.78
CA ASN A 152 11.03 -22.12 14.74
C ASN A 152 9.69 -22.18 13.98
N LEU A 153 8.94 -21.08 13.92
CA LEU A 153 7.72 -20.99 13.12
C LEU A 153 8.04 -20.48 11.72
N LYS A 154 7.53 -21.17 10.70
CA LYS A 154 7.63 -20.73 9.31
C LYS A 154 6.58 -19.65 9.04
N VAL A 155 7.04 -18.42 8.79
CA VAL A 155 6.15 -17.30 8.48
C VAL A 155 5.86 -17.27 6.98
N VAL A 156 4.60 -17.54 6.61
CA VAL A 156 4.18 -17.65 5.19
C VAL A 156 3.66 -16.34 4.59
N GLY A 157 3.28 -15.36 5.41
CA GLY A 157 2.61 -14.16 4.92
C GLY A 157 1.95 -13.31 5.99
N THR A 158 1.50 -12.13 5.58
CA THR A 158 0.56 -11.32 6.34
C THR A 158 -0.77 -11.18 5.62
N SER A 159 -1.86 -11.18 6.38
CA SER A 159 -3.21 -10.93 5.86
C SER A 159 -3.83 -9.76 6.64
N THR A 160 -4.49 -8.87 5.91
CA THR A 160 -5.23 -7.73 6.49
C THR A 160 -6.69 -7.80 6.04
N ASP A 161 -7.60 -7.24 6.83
CA ASP A 161 -9.04 -7.10 6.52
C ASP A 161 -9.33 -6.10 5.38
N GLY A 162 -8.29 -5.51 4.81
CA GLY A 162 -8.36 -4.64 3.66
C GLY A 162 -8.24 -3.15 3.98
N GLU A 163 -8.23 -2.72 5.24
CA GLU A 163 -8.03 -1.30 5.56
C GLU A 163 -6.65 -0.79 5.12
N PHE A 164 -5.64 -1.67 5.12
CA PHE A 164 -4.27 -1.35 4.70
C PHE A 164 -3.94 -1.84 3.29
N GLU A 165 -4.65 -1.33 2.27
CA GLU A 165 -4.43 -1.67 0.86
C GLU A 165 -3.03 -1.33 0.34
N GLN A 166 -2.41 -0.29 0.90
CA GLN A 166 -1.10 0.17 0.49
C GLN A 166 0.04 -0.71 1.02
N LEU A 167 -0.12 -1.30 2.22
CA LEU A 167 0.77 -2.35 2.71
C LEU A 167 0.84 -3.49 1.68
N ARG A 168 -0.35 -3.95 1.24
CA ARG A 168 -0.57 -5.06 0.29
C ARG A 168 0.03 -4.87 -1.10
N ARG A 169 0.19 -3.63 -1.56
CA ARG A 169 0.73 -3.32 -2.90
C ARG A 169 2.24 -3.21 -2.92
N ARG A 170 2.87 -3.10 -1.76
CA ARG A 170 4.26 -2.67 -1.66
C ARG A 170 5.17 -3.67 -0.96
N GLY A 171 4.65 -4.70 -0.29
CA GLY A 171 5.48 -5.75 0.33
C GLY A 171 6.50 -5.22 1.33
N GLU A 172 7.40 -6.10 1.76
CA GLU A 172 8.70 -5.67 2.28
C GLU A 172 9.68 -5.43 1.13
N THR A 173 9.61 -6.27 0.10
CA THR A 173 10.29 -6.12 -1.19
C THR A 173 9.21 -6.16 -2.26
N ARG A 174 8.91 -5.05 -2.95
CA ARG A 174 7.75 -4.90 -3.85
C ARG A 174 7.37 -6.21 -4.59
N PRO A 175 6.16 -6.75 -4.41
CA PRO A 175 5.74 -7.93 -5.15
C PRO A 175 5.69 -7.57 -6.64
N LEU A 176 6.35 -8.38 -7.46
CA LEU A 176 6.51 -8.09 -8.87
C LEU A 176 5.30 -8.64 -9.65
N HIS A 177 4.36 -7.75 -9.95
CA HIS A 177 3.16 -8.07 -10.71
C HIS A 177 3.22 -7.41 -12.09
N ILE A 178 2.93 -8.16 -13.16
CA ILE A 178 3.05 -7.63 -14.53
C ILE A 178 2.15 -6.41 -14.77
N TRP A 179 0.97 -6.37 -14.15
CA TRP A 179 0.08 -5.20 -14.21
C TRP A 179 0.63 -3.99 -13.45
N GLN A 180 1.40 -4.21 -12.38
CA GLN A 180 2.07 -3.11 -11.67
C GLN A 180 3.19 -2.53 -12.54
N LEU A 181 3.96 -3.38 -13.23
CA LEU A 181 4.95 -2.92 -14.21
C LEU A 181 4.30 -2.08 -15.32
N ALA A 182 3.14 -2.51 -15.83
CA ALA A 182 2.39 -1.73 -16.81
C ALA A 182 1.91 -0.38 -16.25
N HIS A 183 1.48 -0.34 -14.99
CA HIS A 183 1.07 0.90 -14.32
C HIS A 183 2.26 1.84 -14.08
N ASP A 184 3.37 1.33 -13.55
CA ASP A 184 4.59 2.08 -13.28
C ASP A 184 5.16 2.68 -14.58
N ALA A 185 5.15 1.91 -15.68
CA ALA A 185 5.55 2.40 -17.00
C ALA A 185 4.65 3.55 -17.49
N ARG A 186 3.32 3.43 -17.33
CA ARG A 186 2.37 4.52 -17.67
C ARG A 186 2.58 5.76 -16.81
N ASP A 187 2.80 5.58 -15.50
CA ASP A 187 3.04 6.68 -14.56
C ASP A 187 4.34 7.42 -14.88
N SER A 188 5.39 6.69 -15.27
CA SER A 188 6.69 7.27 -15.62
C SER A 188 6.59 8.30 -16.74
N VAL A 189 5.71 8.07 -17.73
CA VAL A 189 5.49 8.96 -18.87
C VAL A 189 4.29 9.89 -18.70
N GLY A 190 3.42 9.63 -17.72
CA GLY A 190 2.14 10.35 -17.54
C GLY A 190 2.31 11.85 -17.34
N LYS A 191 3.42 12.27 -16.72
CA LYS A 191 3.77 13.70 -16.50
C LYS A 191 4.59 14.32 -17.63
N MET A 192 5.05 13.52 -18.60
CA MET A 192 5.83 14.04 -19.73
C MET A 192 4.92 14.81 -20.69
N GLY A 193 5.43 15.95 -21.20
CA GLY A 193 4.76 16.77 -22.19
C GLY A 193 5.06 16.34 -23.62
N LYS A 194 4.25 16.83 -24.57
CA LYS A 194 4.37 16.51 -26.01
C LYS A 194 5.78 16.73 -26.55
N LYS A 195 6.35 17.91 -26.30
CA LYS A 195 7.71 18.27 -26.75
C LYS A 195 8.77 17.28 -26.27
N THR A 196 8.69 16.89 -25.00
CA THR A 196 9.63 15.94 -24.40
C THR A 196 9.55 14.57 -25.07
N LEU A 197 8.35 14.08 -25.35
CA LEU A 197 8.15 12.78 -25.99
C LEU A 197 8.60 12.79 -27.44
N LEU A 198 8.35 13.89 -28.16
CA LEU A 198 8.83 14.06 -29.53
C LEU A 198 10.36 14.11 -29.61
N GLN A 199 11.01 14.78 -28.66
CA GLN A 199 12.48 14.78 -28.57
C GLN A 199 13.09 13.38 -28.43
N MET A 200 12.33 12.38 -27.99
CA MET A 200 12.76 10.98 -27.90
C MET A 200 12.50 10.17 -29.18
N LEU A 201 11.59 10.61 -30.04
CA LEU A 201 11.08 9.85 -31.20
C LEU A 201 11.46 10.47 -32.55
N GLU A 202 11.72 11.78 -32.60
CA GLU A 202 12.09 12.48 -33.82
C GLU A 202 13.61 12.41 -34.05
N MET A 203 13.97 11.78 -35.16
CA MET A 203 15.35 11.70 -35.64
C MET A 203 15.86 13.09 -36.05
N GLN A 204 17.03 13.47 -35.54
CA GLN A 204 17.76 14.69 -35.90
C GLN A 204 18.87 14.43 -36.93
N GLY A 205 19.30 13.18 -37.05
CA GLY A 205 20.35 12.74 -37.96
C GLY A 205 20.76 11.30 -37.65
N VAL A 206 21.86 10.88 -38.24
CA VAL A 206 22.52 9.60 -37.96
C VAL A 206 23.95 9.87 -37.49
N ASP A 207 24.46 9.03 -36.60
CA ASP A 207 25.85 9.08 -36.18
C ASP A 207 26.79 8.44 -37.21
N ALA A 208 28.10 8.41 -36.91
CA ALA A 208 29.12 7.82 -37.77
C ALA A 208 28.93 6.31 -38.03
N ASN A 209 28.12 5.63 -37.22
CA ASN A 209 27.84 4.20 -37.32
C ASN A 209 26.45 3.92 -37.92
N GLY A 210 25.74 4.95 -38.39
CA GLY A 210 24.39 4.83 -38.96
C GLY A 210 23.27 4.69 -37.92
N VAL A 211 23.55 4.96 -36.65
CA VAL A 211 22.56 4.91 -35.57
C VAL A 211 21.76 6.23 -35.53
N PRO A 212 20.43 6.18 -35.41
CA PRO A 212 19.61 7.39 -35.35
C PRO A 212 19.91 8.20 -34.08
N VAL A 213 20.16 9.49 -34.27
CA VAL A 213 20.37 10.46 -33.19
C VAL A 213 19.07 11.21 -32.95
N VAL A 214 18.65 11.30 -31.70
CA VAL A 214 17.47 12.06 -31.24
C VAL A 214 17.89 13.11 -30.21
N ALA A 215 17.07 14.15 -30.05
CA ALA A 215 17.37 15.25 -29.14
C ALA A 215 17.49 14.81 -27.67
N ARG A 216 16.69 13.79 -27.29
CA ARG A 216 16.68 13.23 -25.94
C ARG A 216 16.70 11.70 -26.02
N PRO A 217 17.88 11.08 -26.03
CA PRO A 217 18.01 9.62 -26.08
C PRO A 217 17.29 8.97 -24.90
N ASN A 218 16.61 7.87 -25.18
CA ASN A 218 16.00 7.02 -24.16
C ASN A 218 16.37 5.56 -24.44
N PRO A 219 17.15 4.89 -23.58
CA PRO A 219 17.65 3.54 -23.85
C PRO A 219 16.54 2.49 -23.98
N VAL A 220 15.34 2.76 -23.45
CA VAL A 220 14.22 1.83 -23.55
C VAL A 220 13.54 1.87 -24.92
N ILE A 221 13.76 2.92 -25.72
CA ILE A 221 13.20 3.06 -27.06
C ILE A 221 14.21 2.51 -28.06
N PRO A 222 13.92 1.39 -28.75
CA PRO A 222 14.88 0.85 -29.69
C PRO A 222 14.99 1.71 -30.95
N HIS A 223 16.20 1.77 -31.51
CA HIS A 223 16.55 2.64 -32.65
C HIS A 223 15.67 2.41 -33.88
N ASN A 224 15.21 1.18 -34.10
CA ASN A 224 14.30 0.84 -35.20
C ASN A 224 12.98 1.61 -35.14
N VAL A 225 12.50 1.98 -33.95
CA VAL A 225 11.27 2.76 -33.78
C VAL A 225 11.47 4.18 -34.30
N VAL A 226 12.60 4.79 -33.97
CA VAL A 226 12.97 6.14 -34.43
C VAL A 226 13.11 6.16 -35.95
N LEU A 227 13.76 5.15 -36.52
CA LEU A 227 13.88 4.98 -37.98
C LEU A 227 12.50 4.81 -38.63
N GLN A 228 11.63 3.96 -38.08
CA GLN A 228 10.27 3.78 -38.61
C GLN A 228 9.45 5.07 -38.55
N VAL A 229 9.51 5.85 -37.46
CA VAL A 229 8.85 7.17 -37.40
C VAL A 229 9.36 8.06 -38.53
N HIS A 230 10.68 8.07 -38.77
CA HIS A 230 11.30 8.89 -39.80
C HIS A 230 10.89 8.46 -41.22
N GLU A 231 10.93 7.16 -41.52
CA GLU A 231 10.53 6.59 -42.82
C GLU A 231 9.04 6.82 -43.10
N LEU A 232 8.16 6.62 -42.13
CA LEU A 232 6.73 6.85 -42.28
C LEU A 232 6.42 8.33 -42.62
N ARG A 233 7.21 9.26 -42.08
CA ARG A 233 7.05 10.68 -42.38
C ARG A 233 7.62 11.09 -43.72
N ASN A 234 8.80 10.58 -44.08
CA ASN A 234 9.54 11.09 -45.24
C ASN A 234 9.29 10.28 -46.52
N ASN A 235 9.11 8.97 -46.40
CA ASN A 235 8.89 8.08 -47.55
C ASN A 235 7.40 7.86 -47.82
N HIS A 236 6.61 7.72 -46.76
CA HIS A 236 5.16 7.49 -46.86
C HIS A 236 4.30 8.76 -46.71
N LEU A 237 4.95 9.92 -46.52
CA LEU A 237 4.32 11.25 -46.41
C LEU A 237 3.18 11.32 -45.37
N LEU A 238 3.24 10.48 -44.33
CA LEU A 238 2.26 10.50 -43.25
C LEU A 238 2.48 11.71 -42.34
N SER A 239 1.39 12.22 -41.77
CA SER A 239 1.50 13.16 -40.66
C SER A 239 2.21 12.48 -39.49
N LEU A 240 2.88 13.26 -38.65
CA LEU A 240 3.55 12.73 -37.46
C LEU A 240 2.56 12.00 -36.52
N GLU A 241 1.32 12.47 -36.44
CA GLU A 241 0.29 11.81 -35.65
C GLU A 241 -0.13 10.47 -36.25
N ASP A 242 -0.26 10.38 -37.57
CA ASP A 242 -0.61 9.13 -38.26
C ASP A 242 0.52 8.11 -38.18
N ALA A 243 1.78 8.53 -38.32
CA ALA A 243 2.94 7.68 -38.14
C ALA A 243 3.00 7.08 -36.72
N VAL A 244 2.75 7.89 -35.70
CA VAL A 244 2.68 7.43 -34.30
C VAL A 244 1.48 6.51 -34.08
N THR A 245 0.33 6.81 -34.70
CA THR A 245 -0.87 5.96 -34.62
C THR A 245 -0.61 4.59 -35.25
N PHE A 246 0.09 4.54 -36.39
CA PHE A 246 0.50 3.31 -37.06
C PHE A 246 1.43 2.47 -36.18
N ILE A 247 2.49 3.08 -35.65
CA ILE A 247 3.43 2.39 -34.76
C ILE A 247 2.71 1.85 -33.53
N ARG A 248 1.82 2.65 -32.93
CA ARG A 248 1.01 2.22 -31.79
C ARG A 248 0.12 1.02 -32.14
N GLY A 249 -0.47 0.99 -33.32
CA GLY A 249 -1.23 -0.16 -33.83
C GLY A 249 -0.39 -1.43 -33.93
N LYS A 250 0.88 -1.32 -34.32
CA LYS A 250 1.82 -2.46 -34.39
C LYS A 250 2.30 -2.98 -33.02
N LEU A 251 1.98 -2.30 -31.93
CA LEU A 251 2.31 -2.75 -30.58
C LEU A 251 1.33 -3.77 -30.00
N VAL A 252 0.19 -3.98 -30.67
CA VAL A 252 -0.83 -4.98 -30.32
C VAL A 252 -0.96 -6.03 -31.42
N PRO A 253 -1.47 -7.25 -31.12
CA PRO A 253 -1.68 -8.28 -32.13
C PRO A 253 -2.64 -7.85 -33.24
N ASP A 254 -2.50 -8.44 -34.43
CA ASP A 254 -3.40 -8.16 -35.55
C ASP A 254 -4.85 -8.45 -35.17
N GLY A 255 -5.76 -7.55 -35.55
CA GLY A 255 -7.18 -7.60 -35.19
C GLY A 255 -7.53 -6.93 -33.84
N TYR A 256 -6.54 -6.52 -33.04
CA TYR A 256 -6.77 -5.77 -31.81
C TYR A 256 -6.55 -4.27 -31.99
N THR A 257 -7.31 -3.48 -31.23
CA THR A 257 -7.10 -2.03 -31.13
C THR A 257 -6.31 -1.70 -29.86
N PRO A 258 -5.33 -0.79 -29.93
CA PRO A 258 -4.61 -0.34 -28.74
C PRO A 258 -5.53 0.25 -27.68
N TYR A 259 -5.41 -0.22 -26.42
CA TYR A 259 -6.20 0.27 -25.30
C TYR A 259 -5.94 1.77 -25.03
N PRO A 260 -6.99 2.58 -24.78
CA PRO A 260 -6.82 4.02 -24.65
C PRO A 260 -5.95 4.41 -23.45
N PHE A 261 -5.10 5.42 -23.61
CA PHE A 261 -4.24 5.89 -22.51
C PHE A 261 -5.03 6.54 -21.36
N ARG A 262 -6.23 7.06 -21.64
CA ARG A 262 -7.17 7.54 -20.62
C ARG A 262 -8.52 6.87 -20.84
N LYS A 263 -9.18 6.47 -19.75
CA LYS A 263 -10.50 5.86 -19.83
C LYS A 263 -11.54 6.91 -20.23
N ASP A 264 -12.53 6.52 -21.03
CA ASP A 264 -13.74 7.29 -21.35
C ASP A 264 -13.47 8.69 -21.94
N THR A 265 -12.30 8.91 -22.55
CA THR A 265 -11.90 10.19 -23.16
C THR A 265 -11.37 9.91 -24.58
N PRO A 266 -11.74 10.72 -25.59
CA PRO A 266 -11.10 10.64 -26.91
C PRO A 266 -9.58 10.81 -26.79
N GLU A 267 -8.82 9.91 -27.42
CA GLU A 267 -7.36 9.97 -27.34
C GLU A 267 -6.81 11.19 -28.07
N SER A 268 -6.02 11.98 -27.35
CA SER A 268 -5.23 13.05 -27.96
C SER A 268 -3.93 12.51 -28.57
N PHE A 269 -3.31 13.28 -29.46
CA PHE A 269 -1.98 12.95 -29.95
C PHE A 269 -0.94 12.76 -28.82
N LEU A 270 -1.05 13.54 -27.75
CA LEU A 270 -0.19 13.40 -26.58
C LEU A 270 -0.39 12.04 -25.88
N ASP A 271 -1.62 11.56 -25.80
CA ASP A 271 -1.94 10.26 -25.22
C ASP A 271 -1.37 9.11 -26.07
N LYS A 272 -1.41 9.23 -27.40
CA LYS A 272 -0.76 8.27 -28.32
C LYS A 272 0.76 8.22 -28.12
N LEU A 273 1.41 9.38 -28.00
CA LEU A 273 2.85 9.47 -27.73
C LEU A 273 3.21 8.80 -26.39
N ARG A 274 2.44 9.10 -25.33
CA ARG A 274 2.63 8.47 -24.02
C ARG A 274 2.44 6.95 -24.09
N SER A 275 1.43 6.50 -24.84
CA SER A 275 1.18 5.06 -25.02
C SER A 275 2.38 4.35 -25.65
N VAL A 276 2.97 4.90 -26.72
CA VAL A 276 4.13 4.28 -27.39
C VAL A 276 5.32 4.18 -26.43
N VAL A 277 5.70 5.28 -25.77
CA VAL A 277 6.86 5.28 -24.86
C VAL A 277 6.61 4.41 -23.63
N ALA A 278 5.40 4.44 -23.05
CA ALA A 278 5.03 3.56 -21.93
C ALA A 278 5.14 2.09 -22.31
N THR A 279 4.74 1.69 -23.52
CA THR A 279 4.83 0.29 -23.95
C THR A 279 6.28 -0.16 -24.04
N TYR A 280 7.18 0.67 -24.56
CA TYR A 280 8.62 0.34 -24.61
C TYR A 280 9.27 0.32 -23.23
N GLN A 281 8.90 1.24 -22.33
CA GLN A 281 9.30 1.19 -20.93
C GLN A 281 8.85 -0.11 -20.27
N PHE A 282 7.57 -0.47 -20.43
CA PHE A 282 7.03 -1.73 -19.90
C PHE A 282 7.76 -2.96 -20.42
N ARG A 283 8.05 -3.02 -21.73
CA ARG A 283 8.82 -4.12 -22.33
C ARG A 283 10.23 -4.20 -21.77
N SER A 284 10.91 -3.06 -21.60
CA SER A 284 12.23 -2.98 -20.99
C SER A 284 12.21 -3.47 -19.53
N ASP A 285 11.22 -3.06 -18.75
CA ASP A 285 11.08 -3.48 -17.35
C ASP A 285 10.83 -4.99 -17.25
N VAL A 286 9.95 -5.53 -18.12
CA VAL A 286 9.71 -6.98 -18.19
C VAL A 286 10.99 -7.73 -18.57
N GLN A 287 11.76 -7.24 -19.53
CA GLN A 287 13.01 -7.88 -19.93
C GLN A 287 14.04 -7.86 -18.80
N TYR A 288 14.23 -6.72 -18.13
CA TYR A 288 15.11 -6.59 -16.97
C TYR A 288 14.82 -7.68 -15.93
N TRP A 289 13.55 -7.88 -15.59
CA TRP A 289 13.16 -8.90 -14.61
C TRP A 289 13.30 -10.32 -15.12
N LYS A 290 13.02 -10.58 -16.40
CA LYS A 290 13.31 -11.88 -17.02
C LYS A 290 14.79 -12.23 -16.94
N ASP A 291 15.67 -11.26 -17.15
CA ASP A 291 17.12 -11.43 -17.02
C ASP A 291 17.54 -11.72 -15.56
N GLN A 292 16.73 -11.33 -14.58
CA GLN A 292 16.88 -11.71 -13.16
C GLN A 292 16.29 -13.10 -12.83
N GLY A 293 15.81 -13.86 -13.83
CA GLY A 293 15.23 -15.19 -13.64
C GLY A 293 13.73 -15.21 -13.33
N VAL A 294 13.03 -14.09 -13.54
CA VAL A 294 11.58 -14.01 -13.35
C VAL A 294 10.83 -14.58 -14.56
N ASP A 295 9.95 -15.56 -14.33
CA ASP A 295 9.06 -16.10 -15.36
C ASP A 295 7.65 -15.47 -15.32
N PHE A 296 7.40 -14.52 -16.21
CA PHE A 296 6.07 -13.94 -16.44
C PHE A 296 5.17 -14.73 -17.43
N SER A 297 5.67 -15.84 -18.00
CA SER A 297 4.90 -16.65 -18.95
C SER A 297 3.92 -17.59 -18.27
N GLN A 298 4.27 -18.10 -17.09
CA GLN A 298 3.43 -19.00 -16.30
C GLN A 298 2.63 -18.27 -15.22
N TYR A 299 3.19 -17.19 -14.66
CA TYR A 299 2.59 -16.47 -13.53
C TYR A 299 2.52 -14.97 -13.79
N VAL A 300 1.33 -14.39 -13.59
CA VAL A 300 1.09 -12.92 -13.63
C VAL A 300 1.73 -12.21 -12.42
N TYR A 301 2.11 -12.99 -11.41
CA TYR A 301 2.64 -12.58 -10.11
C TYR A 301 3.86 -13.44 -9.74
N VAL A 302 4.92 -12.78 -9.28
CA VAL A 302 6.08 -13.43 -8.67
C VAL A 302 6.01 -13.22 -7.17
N PRO A 303 6.02 -14.30 -6.38
CA PRO A 303 5.95 -14.16 -4.94
C PRO A 303 7.23 -13.54 -4.38
N GLU A 304 7.07 -12.79 -3.29
CA GLU A 304 8.20 -12.18 -2.61
C GLU A 304 9.08 -13.28 -2.01
N VAL A 305 10.38 -13.08 -1.97
CA VAL A 305 11.28 -13.91 -1.16
C VAL A 305 11.62 -13.10 0.07
N ASP A 306 11.27 -13.61 1.25
CA ASP A 306 11.57 -12.93 2.49
C ASP A 306 13.11 -12.83 2.65
N PRO A 307 13.66 -11.62 2.79
CA PRO A 307 15.11 -11.43 2.81
C PRO A 307 15.78 -12.00 4.08
N PHE A 308 15.01 -12.33 5.12
CA PHE A 308 15.50 -12.90 6.36
C PHE A 308 15.41 -14.42 6.39
N THR A 309 14.33 -15.00 5.89
CA THR A 309 14.14 -16.46 5.91
C THR A 309 14.57 -17.14 4.61
N GLY A 310 14.67 -16.40 3.50
CA GLY A 310 14.91 -16.96 2.16
C GLY A 310 13.71 -17.76 1.61
N ASP A 311 12.60 -17.80 2.35
CA ASP A 311 11.38 -18.49 1.96
C ASP A 311 10.46 -17.59 1.13
N ILE A 312 9.62 -18.23 0.33
CA ILE A 312 8.57 -17.56 -0.42
C ILE A 312 7.54 -16.97 0.56
N HIS A 313 7.34 -15.66 0.46
CA HIS A 313 6.42 -14.85 1.24
C HIS A 313 5.23 -14.40 0.39
N HIS A 314 4.02 -14.63 0.89
CA HIS A 314 2.80 -14.24 0.20
C HIS A 314 2.02 -13.22 1.04
N GLU A 315 2.02 -11.95 0.61
CA GLU A 315 0.99 -11.01 1.07
C GLU A 315 -0.34 -11.36 0.41
N ARG A 316 -1.32 -11.83 1.20
CA ARG A 316 -2.61 -12.29 0.70
C ARG A 316 -3.73 -11.35 1.14
N ALA A 317 -4.61 -11.01 0.20
CA ALA A 317 -5.91 -10.43 0.52
C ALA A 317 -6.84 -11.54 1.04
N ASP A 318 -7.69 -11.23 2.01
CA ASP A 318 -8.77 -12.12 2.39
C ASP A 318 -9.70 -12.32 1.17
N HIS A 319 -9.80 -13.57 0.70
CA HIS A 319 -10.64 -13.96 -0.42
C HIS A 319 -12.09 -13.50 -0.24
N ASN A 320 -12.61 -13.57 0.98
CA ASN A 320 -13.98 -13.16 1.29
C ASN A 320 -14.17 -11.65 1.11
N HIS A 321 -13.15 -10.85 1.41
CA HIS A 321 -13.18 -9.40 1.19
C HIS A 321 -13.08 -9.04 -0.29
N LEU A 322 -12.26 -9.78 -1.05
CA LEU A 322 -12.20 -9.63 -2.50
C LEU A 322 -13.56 -9.95 -3.14
N LEU A 323 -14.19 -11.07 -2.75
CA LEU A 323 -15.49 -11.48 -3.25
C LEU A 323 -16.58 -10.44 -2.94
N LYS A 324 -16.63 -9.93 -1.71
CA LYS A 324 -17.53 -8.83 -1.32
C LYS A 324 -17.32 -7.57 -2.16
N ARG A 325 -16.07 -7.26 -2.50
CA ARG A 325 -15.72 -6.08 -3.32
C ARG A 325 -16.15 -6.24 -4.77
N ILE A 326 -15.92 -7.41 -5.37
CA ILE A 326 -16.41 -7.73 -6.72
C ILE A 326 -17.93 -7.61 -6.74
N ALA A 327 -18.63 -8.26 -5.80
CA ALA A 327 -20.08 -8.20 -5.68
C ALA A 327 -20.58 -6.75 -5.52
N LYS A 328 -19.91 -5.92 -4.71
CA LYS A 328 -20.23 -4.49 -4.59
C LYS A 328 -20.07 -3.77 -5.93
N HIS A 329 -18.95 -3.94 -6.63
CA HIS A 329 -18.73 -3.29 -7.93
C HIS A 329 -19.75 -3.72 -8.98
N THR A 330 -20.16 -5.00 -8.97
CA THR A 330 -21.25 -5.49 -9.84
C THR A 330 -22.55 -4.76 -9.54
N ARG A 331 -22.95 -4.65 -8.27
CA ARG A 331 -24.19 -3.93 -7.87
C ARG A 331 -24.17 -2.44 -8.20
N ASP A 332 -23.01 -1.81 -8.05
CA ASP A 332 -22.83 -0.37 -8.26
C ASP A 332 -22.90 0.04 -9.74
N GLY A 333 -23.10 -0.89 -10.68
CA GLY A 333 -23.28 -0.52 -12.10
C GLY A 333 -21.98 -0.15 -12.82
N ASN A 334 -20.81 -0.44 -12.24
CA ASN A 334 -19.53 0.10 -12.70
C ASN A 334 -18.94 -0.60 -13.94
N ASN A 335 -19.61 -1.63 -14.48
CA ASN A 335 -19.16 -2.35 -15.66
C ASN A 335 -20.20 -2.23 -16.78
N SER A 336 -19.90 -1.40 -17.78
CA SER A 336 -20.75 -1.16 -18.95
C SER A 336 -21.03 -2.41 -19.78
N ASP A 337 -20.20 -3.44 -19.65
CA ASP A 337 -20.33 -4.68 -20.43
C ASP A 337 -21.39 -5.63 -19.81
N LEU A 338 -21.83 -5.36 -18.58
CA LEU A 338 -22.86 -6.14 -17.90
C LEU A 338 -24.25 -5.59 -18.20
N LYS A 339 -25.16 -6.47 -18.62
CA LYS A 339 -26.58 -6.18 -18.76
C LYS A 339 -27.28 -6.35 -17.41
N TYR A 340 -27.45 -5.26 -16.68
CA TYR A 340 -27.93 -5.27 -15.30
C TYR A 340 -29.37 -5.79 -15.16
N GLU A 341 -30.21 -5.57 -16.16
CA GLU A 341 -31.59 -6.03 -16.20
C GLU A 341 -31.69 -7.56 -16.13
N ARG A 342 -30.68 -8.28 -16.64
CA ARG A 342 -30.66 -9.74 -16.60
C ARG A 342 -30.55 -10.29 -15.19
N PHE A 343 -29.97 -9.54 -14.26
CA PHE A 343 -29.91 -9.98 -12.86
C PHE A 343 -31.30 -10.00 -12.21
N ASP A 344 -32.21 -9.13 -12.62
CA ASP A 344 -33.61 -9.18 -12.18
C ASP A 344 -34.34 -10.41 -12.74
N GLU A 345 -34.06 -10.77 -14.00
CA GLU A 345 -34.56 -12.00 -14.61
C GLU A 345 -34.01 -13.25 -13.90
N ALA A 346 -32.70 -13.25 -13.63
CA ALA A 346 -32.03 -14.33 -12.91
C ALA A 346 -32.62 -14.51 -11.51
N MET A 347 -32.88 -13.42 -10.79
CA MET A 347 -33.51 -13.46 -9.46
C MET A 347 -34.91 -14.06 -9.47
N ARG A 348 -35.68 -13.86 -10.56
CA ARG A 348 -37.02 -14.46 -10.70
C ARG A 348 -36.96 -15.95 -11.01
N ASN A 349 -35.83 -16.46 -11.50
CA ASN A 349 -35.65 -17.88 -11.78
C ASN A 349 -35.20 -18.64 -10.52
N PRO A 350 -36.00 -19.59 -10.00
CA PRO A 350 -35.67 -20.32 -8.77
C PRO A 350 -34.39 -21.15 -8.88
N MET A 351 -33.95 -21.50 -10.09
CA MET A 351 -32.75 -22.32 -10.32
C MET A 351 -31.44 -21.55 -10.09
N THR A 352 -31.48 -20.22 -10.04
CA THR A 352 -30.27 -19.40 -9.84
C THR A 352 -29.88 -19.30 -8.36
N GLY A 353 -30.84 -19.47 -7.45
CA GLY A 353 -30.64 -19.22 -6.01
C GLY A 353 -30.34 -17.75 -5.66
N LEU A 354 -30.46 -16.84 -6.63
CA LEU A 354 -30.24 -15.41 -6.43
C LEU A 354 -31.42 -14.80 -5.67
N THR A 355 -31.12 -14.17 -4.54
CA THR A 355 -32.14 -13.52 -3.71
C THR A 355 -32.10 -12.00 -3.89
N HIS A 356 -33.23 -11.34 -3.67
CA HIS A 356 -33.31 -9.87 -3.69
C HIS A 356 -32.29 -9.22 -2.73
N VAL A 357 -32.11 -9.80 -1.53
CA VAL A 357 -31.13 -9.32 -0.55
C VAL A 357 -29.69 -9.41 -1.09
N ALA A 358 -29.37 -10.50 -1.80
CA ALA A 358 -28.07 -10.70 -2.43
C ALA A 358 -27.87 -9.81 -3.65
N LEU A 359 -28.91 -9.54 -4.44
CA LEU A 359 -28.87 -8.66 -5.58
C LEU A 359 -28.68 -7.20 -5.16
N VAL A 360 -29.51 -6.68 -4.27
CA VAL A 360 -29.44 -5.28 -3.81
C VAL A 360 -28.28 -5.03 -2.84
N GLY A 361 -27.79 -6.08 -2.18
CA GLY A 361 -26.67 -5.98 -1.24
C GLY A 361 -27.04 -5.32 0.09
N SER A 362 -28.27 -5.56 0.58
CA SER A 362 -28.75 -5.00 1.85
C SER A 362 -27.85 -5.40 3.05
N ARG A 363 -27.17 -6.54 2.95
CA ARG A 363 -26.17 -7.01 3.93
C ARG A 363 -24.76 -6.93 3.35
N LYS A 364 -24.17 -5.73 3.38
CA LYS A 364 -22.85 -5.45 2.75
C LYS A 364 -21.69 -6.33 3.24
N GLN A 365 -21.77 -6.86 4.46
CA GLN A 365 -20.73 -7.71 5.04
C GLN A 365 -20.97 -9.22 4.85
N SER A 366 -22.07 -9.62 4.20
CA SER A 366 -22.44 -11.02 4.00
C SER A 366 -21.67 -11.64 2.84
N VAL A 367 -20.75 -12.56 3.15
CA VAL A 367 -20.05 -13.39 2.14
C VAL A 367 -21.02 -14.31 1.39
N PRO A 368 -21.95 -15.01 2.05
CA PRO A 368 -22.91 -15.87 1.34
C PRO A 368 -23.77 -15.12 0.32
N ASP A 369 -24.09 -13.84 0.57
CA ASP A 369 -24.83 -13.03 -0.39
C ASP A 369 -23.97 -12.62 -1.60
N ALA A 370 -22.66 -12.42 -1.40
CA ALA A 370 -21.73 -12.21 -2.51
C ALA A 370 -21.56 -13.48 -3.35
N GLU A 371 -21.47 -14.65 -2.71
CA GLU A 371 -21.40 -15.96 -3.38
C GLU A 371 -22.65 -16.24 -4.23
N LYS A 372 -23.85 -15.95 -3.70
CA LYS A 372 -25.11 -16.12 -4.45
C LYS A 372 -25.17 -15.25 -5.70
N LEU A 373 -24.76 -13.98 -5.59
CA LEU A 373 -24.71 -13.05 -6.72
C LEU A 373 -23.74 -13.51 -7.80
N LEU A 374 -22.57 -14.01 -7.40
CA LEU A 374 -21.49 -14.44 -8.28
C LEU A 374 -21.48 -15.97 -8.49
N SER A 375 -22.64 -16.61 -8.32
CA SER A 375 -22.74 -18.07 -8.34
C SER A 375 -22.69 -18.63 -9.76
N PHE A 376 -22.24 -19.87 -9.86
CA PHE A 376 -22.27 -20.64 -11.12
C PHE A 376 -23.68 -20.66 -11.75
N HIS A 377 -24.74 -20.78 -10.95
CA HIS A 377 -26.11 -20.87 -11.45
C HIS A 377 -26.59 -19.56 -12.09
N VAL A 378 -26.18 -18.41 -11.54
CA VAL A 378 -26.44 -17.09 -12.16
C VAL A 378 -25.68 -16.96 -13.48
N ALA A 379 -24.40 -17.33 -13.49
CA ALA A 379 -23.58 -17.30 -14.72
C ALA A 379 -24.13 -18.23 -15.80
N LYS A 380 -24.56 -19.44 -15.43
CA LYS A 380 -25.18 -20.41 -16.34
C LYS A 380 -26.49 -19.87 -16.91
N PHE A 381 -27.33 -19.25 -16.07
CA PHE A 381 -28.57 -18.61 -16.55
C PHE A 381 -28.30 -17.55 -17.63
N PHE A 382 -27.23 -16.77 -17.50
CA PHE A 382 -26.82 -15.79 -18.53
C PHE A 382 -26.21 -16.40 -19.79
N GLN A 383 -25.72 -17.64 -19.75
CA GLN A 383 -25.25 -18.34 -20.93
C GLN A 383 -26.41 -18.99 -21.69
N ASP A 384 -27.38 -19.53 -20.94
CA ASP A 384 -28.51 -20.26 -21.49
C ASP A 384 -29.61 -19.33 -22.08
N ASN A 385 -29.58 -18.03 -21.75
CA ASN A 385 -30.57 -17.02 -22.17
C ASN A 385 -29.88 -15.78 -22.69
#